data_AF-A0A5C4J7W1-F1
#
_entry.id   AF-A0A5C4J7W1-F1
#
_cell.length_a   1.000
_cell.length_b   1.000
_cell.length_c   1.000
_cell.angle_alpha   90.00
_cell.angle_beta   90.00
_cell.angle_gamma   90.00
#
_symmetry.space_group_name_H-M   'P 1'
#
loop_
_entity.id
_entity.type
_entity.pdbx_description
1 polymer ?
#
loop_
_entity_poly.entity_id
_entity_poly.type
_entity_poly.pdbx_seq_one_letter_code
_entity_poly.pdbx_strand_id
1 'polypeptide(L)'
;MGHPDVAVHDGLRLRKLLCGPRQRPRNRQLVHNRSSWARPGRPGEASSRSPVRGGVSRPGLGAARRTGGKAVLIWSNGTAVLHDLGIALDGAGNRIDRIDALTSDGRLRTTQDIAHTAARFGFETKAIARRDLMDRLADGLPGGLVRYGMTCERISQDGDRVTATFGDGSSATGDLLIGADGHHSIVRRHLWGDGAVRPATFGTWQGLSPIDVDLTGTHRHYMITGREGACGLMPAGDGLLQWWFDVRWSPADPRPASPLSGLRRRFGHWAAPVPEVLAAATDDDLEFFGHHWNKVRRVWGDGRITLVGDAAHTMPPTLDASSRKRPRPPCSPASATASAPPRREATRRSLRRRRTHAFQTRTASPGYSRTNPVSS
;
A
#
# COMPACT_ATOMS: atom_id res chain seq x y z
N MET A 1 -65.44 -31.81 -1.31
CA MET A 1 -64.65 -32.83 -0.60
C MET A 1 -63.41 -32.15 -0.02
N GLY A 2 -63.31 -32.10 1.32
CA GLY A 2 -62.06 -32.10 2.10
C GLY A 2 -61.12 -30.89 2.07
N HIS A 3 -61.25 -30.01 3.08
CA HIS A 3 -60.14 -29.33 3.79
C HIS A 3 -59.93 -30.07 5.15
N PRO A 4 -58.86 -29.87 5.98
CA PRO A 4 -58.00 -28.67 6.13
C PRO A 4 -56.48 -28.89 6.42
N ASP A 5 -55.76 -27.76 6.53
CA ASP A 5 -54.59 -27.40 7.38
C ASP A 5 -53.47 -28.40 7.75
N VAL A 6 -52.20 -27.98 7.57
CA VAL A 6 -51.26 -27.59 8.66
C VAL A 6 -50.14 -26.71 8.09
N ALA A 7 -49.96 -25.55 8.72
CA ALA A 7 -48.82 -24.63 8.59
C ALA A 7 -47.63 -25.07 9.46
N VAL A 8 -46.39 -24.80 9.02
CA VAL A 8 -45.27 -24.46 9.93
C VAL A 8 -44.43 -23.33 9.32
N HIS A 9 -44.29 -22.29 10.13
CA HIS A 9 -43.60 -21.02 9.94
C HIS A 9 -42.12 -21.09 10.37
N ASP A 10 -41.41 -19.98 10.09
CA ASP A 10 -40.13 -19.48 10.65
C ASP A 10 -38.83 -19.94 9.95
N GLY A 11 -37.86 -19.10 9.60
CA GLY A 11 -37.59 -17.66 9.81
C GLY A 11 -36.08 -17.48 9.62
N LEU A 12 -35.58 -16.60 8.74
CA LEU A 12 -34.97 -15.32 9.14
C LEU A 12 -34.65 -14.50 7.88
N ARG A 13 -35.54 -13.57 7.52
CA ARG A 13 -35.20 -12.38 6.75
C ARG A 13 -34.66 -11.34 7.71
N LEU A 14 -33.36 -11.01 7.65
CA LEU A 14 -32.81 -9.89 8.40
C LEU A 14 -33.20 -8.56 7.72
N ARG A 15 -34.41 -8.09 8.05
CA ARG A 15 -34.80 -6.69 7.93
C ARG A 15 -33.87 -5.87 8.84
N LYS A 16 -33.14 -4.92 8.27
CA LYS A 16 -32.39 -3.91 9.02
C LYS A 16 -33.41 -3.00 9.71
N LEU A 17 -33.50 -3.11 11.03
CA LEU A 17 -34.34 -2.23 11.85
C LEU A 17 -33.87 -0.78 11.71
N LEU A 18 -34.72 0.03 11.06
CA LEU A 18 -34.86 1.45 11.34
C LEU A 18 -35.46 1.57 12.75
N CYS A 19 -34.68 2.12 13.68
CA CYS A 19 -35.19 2.57 14.96
C CYS A 19 -34.88 4.06 15.08
N GLY A 20 -35.93 4.88 15.07
CA GLY A 20 -35.94 6.19 15.72
C GLY A 20 -36.97 6.16 16.85
N PRO A 21 -37.04 7.17 17.75
CA PRO A 21 -36.36 8.46 17.72
C PRO A 21 -35.49 8.77 18.97
N ARG A 22 -34.63 9.78 18.84
CA ARG A 22 -33.89 10.50 19.90
C ARG A 22 -32.86 9.69 20.71
N GLN A 23 -31.60 9.73 20.26
CA GLN A 23 -30.48 10.32 21.01
C GLN A 23 -29.23 10.47 20.11
N ARG A 24 -28.60 11.65 20.25
CA ARG A 24 -27.46 12.30 19.56
C ARG A 24 -26.44 11.42 18.79
N PRO A 25 -25.83 11.95 17.69
CA PRO A 25 -24.97 11.16 16.80
C PRO A 25 -23.66 10.78 17.50
N ARG A 26 -23.35 9.47 17.47
CA ARG A 26 -22.05 8.92 17.88
C ARG A 26 -21.02 9.17 16.78
N ASN A 27 -20.04 10.03 17.07
CA ASN A 27 -18.87 10.30 16.22
C ASN A 27 -18.11 8.99 15.91
N ARG A 28 -18.23 8.51 14.67
CA ARG A 28 -17.25 7.58 14.08
C ARG A 28 -16.32 8.43 13.24
N GLN A 29 -15.15 8.77 13.78
CA GLN A 29 -14.15 9.57 13.06
C GLN A 29 -12.99 8.67 12.68
N LEU A 30 -12.67 8.63 11.38
CA LEU A 30 -11.47 7.99 10.86
C LEU A 30 -10.44 9.09 10.66
N VAL A 31 -9.29 9.00 11.34
CA VAL A 31 -8.25 10.04 11.31
C VAL A 31 -7.07 9.54 10.49
N HIS A 32 -6.71 10.26 9.43
CA HIS A 32 -5.53 10.02 8.62
C HIS A 32 -4.44 11.03 9.00
N ASN A 33 -3.26 10.53 9.41
CA ASN A 33 -2.16 11.33 9.96
C ASN A 33 -1.14 11.73 8.88
N ARG A 34 -0.59 12.95 8.97
CA ARG A 34 0.49 13.49 8.11
C ARG A 34 1.81 13.53 8.89
N SER A 35 2.93 13.34 8.20
CA SER A 35 4.23 13.87 8.63
C SER A 35 4.94 14.60 7.47
N SER A 36 5.56 15.71 7.82
CA SER A 36 6.20 16.73 6.98
C SER A 36 7.68 16.43 6.74
N TRP A 37 8.16 16.75 5.53
CA TRP A 37 9.59 16.87 5.25
C TRP A 37 10.06 18.28 5.62
N ALA A 38 10.97 18.37 6.58
CA ALA A 38 11.80 19.55 6.80
C ALA A 38 13.06 19.44 5.93
N ARG A 39 13.42 20.51 5.21
CA ARG A 39 14.74 20.65 4.59
C ARG A 39 15.78 20.87 5.71
N PRO A 40 16.96 20.21 5.70
CA PRO A 40 18.05 20.63 6.57
C PRO A 40 18.61 21.97 6.08
N GLY A 41 18.66 22.95 6.98
CA GLY A 41 19.25 24.26 6.74
C GLY A 41 20.75 24.17 6.47
N ARG A 42 21.24 25.02 5.56
CA ARG A 42 22.67 25.29 5.39
C ARG A 42 23.14 26.22 6.53
N PRO A 43 24.33 26.01 7.13
CA PRO A 43 24.91 26.98 8.03
C PRO A 43 25.74 28.03 7.27
N GLY A 44 25.56 29.29 7.65
CA GLY A 44 26.58 30.35 7.66
C GLY A 44 26.91 31.04 6.33
N GLU A 45 26.41 32.27 6.15
CA GLU A 45 27.25 33.45 5.88
C GLU A 45 26.42 34.73 6.04
N ALA A 46 27.01 35.71 6.72
CA ALA A 46 26.38 36.96 7.11
C ALA A 46 26.77 38.11 6.19
N SER A 47 25.88 39.11 6.13
CA SER A 47 26.09 40.52 5.76
C SER A 47 26.06 40.92 4.28
N SER A 48 24.96 41.53 3.82
CA SER A 48 24.82 43.01 3.71
C SER A 48 23.63 43.48 2.82
N ARG A 49 22.82 44.39 3.39
CA ARG A 49 22.01 45.51 2.86
C ARG A 49 21.16 45.41 1.55
N SER A 50 19.81 45.42 1.75
CA SER A 50 18.70 46.22 1.11
C SER A 50 18.44 46.26 -0.43
N PRO A 51 17.26 46.71 -0.93
CA PRO A 51 15.86 46.33 -0.59
C PRO A 51 14.93 46.08 -1.84
N VAL A 52 13.82 45.34 -1.60
CA VAL A 52 12.47 45.37 -2.26
C VAL A 52 12.31 45.21 -3.80
N ARG A 53 11.55 44.18 -4.22
CA ARG A 53 10.31 44.29 -5.04
C ARG A 53 9.64 42.92 -5.30
N GLY A 54 8.34 42.81 -4.97
CA GLY A 54 7.30 41.87 -5.48
C GLY A 54 7.53 40.37 -5.23
N GLY A 55 6.74 39.63 -4.45
CA GLY A 55 5.30 39.74 -4.21
C GLY A 55 4.50 38.74 -5.04
N VAL A 56 4.67 37.43 -4.85
CA VAL A 56 3.59 36.43 -5.01
C VAL A 56 3.75 35.37 -3.93
N SER A 57 3.04 35.57 -2.82
CA SER A 57 2.88 34.58 -1.75
C SER A 57 1.96 33.46 -2.25
N ARG A 58 2.49 32.26 -2.52
CA ARG A 58 1.66 31.06 -2.69
C ARG A 58 1.15 30.62 -1.31
N PRO A 59 -0.17 30.56 -1.07
CA PRO A 59 -0.70 30.05 0.20
C PRO A 59 -0.37 28.57 0.38
N GLY A 60 -0.14 28.17 1.63
CA GLY A 60 0.40 26.87 2.02
C GLY A 60 -0.45 25.67 1.61
N LEU A 61 0.21 24.62 1.13
CA LEU A 61 -0.37 23.28 0.88
C LEU A 61 -0.69 22.56 2.21
N GLY A 62 -1.74 23.01 2.90
CA GLY A 62 -2.24 22.45 4.16
C GLY A 62 -3.65 21.84 4.13
N ALA A 63 -4.44 22.06 3.06
CA ALA A 63 -5.90 21.85 3.11
C ALA A 63 -6.49 20.84 2.11
N ALA A 64 -5.68 20.12 1.32
CA ALA A 64 -6.19 19.35 0.16
C ALA A 64 -5.74 17.88 0.12
N ARG A 65 -6.54 17.07 -0.60
CA ARG A 65 -6.25 15.66 -0.94
C ARG A 65 -4.87 15.55 -1.60
N ARG A 66 -4.07 14.55 -1.23
CA ARG A 66 -2.83 14.24 -1.94
C ARG A 66 -3.16 13.47 -3.21
N THR A 67 -3.16 14.20 -4.33
CA THR A 67 -3.38 13.67 -5.67
C THR A 67 -2.08 13.39 -6.43
N GLY A 68 -0.92 13.63 -5.80
CA GLY A 68 0.38 13.21 -6.34
C GLY A 68 0.62 11.72 -6.09
N GLY A 69 1.23 11.04 -7.05
CA GLY A 69 1.67 9.66 -6.89
C GLY A 69 1.75 8.89 -8.20
N LYS A 70 2.62 7.89 -8.19
CA LYS A 70 2.82 6.90 -9.24
C LYS A 70 1.65 5.91 -9.31
N ALA A 71 1.59 5.07 -10.33
CA ALA A 71 0.57 4.03 -10.42
C ALA A 71 0.79 2.91 -9.39
N VAL A 72 -0.28 2.21 -9.06
CA VAL A 72 -0.28 1.02 -8.20
C VAL A 72 -0.89 -0.16 -8.92
N LEU A 73 -0.31 -1.33 -8.73
CA LEU A 73 -0.88 -2.60 -9.20
C LEU A 73 -1.82 -3.17 -8.14
N ILE A 74 -3.09 -3.28 -8.48
CA ILE A 74 -4.12 -3.89 -7.65
C ILE A 74 -4.38 -5.30 -8.19
N TRP A 75 -3.88 -6.28 -7.45
CA TRP A 75 -4.12 -7.71 -7.72
C TRP A 75 -5.60 -8.08 -7.54
N SER A 76 -6.03 -9.20 -8.12
CA SER A 76 -7.42 -9.69 -8.09
C SER A 76 -8.05 -9.71 -6.69
N ASN A 77 -7.29 -10.05 -5.65
CA ASN A 77 -7.78 -10.02 -4.27
C ASN A 77 -8.05 -8.59 -3.76
N GLY A 78 -7.25 -7.61 -4.19
CA GLY A 78 -7.48 -6.20 -3.88
C GLY A 78 -8.70 -5.65 -4.62
N THR A 79 -8.86 -6.00 -5.90
CA THR A 79 -10.02 -5.64 -6.71
C THR A 79 -11.32 -6.22 -6.11
N ALA A 80 -11.28 -7.47 -5.65
CA ALA A 80 -12.41 -8.10 -4.95
C ALA A 80 -12.83 -7.33 -3.69
N VAL A 81 -11.86 -6.90 -2.87
CA VAL A 81 -12.15 -6.12 -1.66
C VAL A 81 -12.74 -4.75 -2.01
N LEU A 82 -12.24 -4.08 -3.06
CA LEU A 82 -12.79 -2.79 -3.50
C LEU A 82 -14.22 -2.94 -4.01
N HIS A 83 -14.51 -4.00 -4.76
CA HIS A 83 -15.86 -4.35 -5.18
C HIS A 83 -16.79 -4.56 -3.97
N ASP A 84 -16.37 -5.33 -2.96
CA ASP A 84 -17.15 -5.55 -1.73
C ASP A 84 -17.41 -4.26 -0.94
N LEU A 85 -16.53 -3.26 -1.06
CA LEU A 85 -16.69 -1.94 -0.48
C LEU A 85 -17.59 -1.01 -1.33
N GLY A 86 -18.10 -1.49 -2.47
CA GLY A 86 -18.91 -0.70 -3.41
C GLY A 86 -18.09 0.29 -4.25
N ILE A 87 -16.78 0.09 -4.35
CA ILE A 87 -15.86 0.98 -5.07
C ILE A 87 -15.58 0.38 -6.44
N ALA A 88 -16.31 0.87 -7.44
CA ALA A 88 -16.13 0.46 -8.83
C ALA A 88 -14.79 0.97 -9.39
N LEU A 89 -14.10 0.15 -10.18
CA LEU A 89 -12.87 0.51 -10.91
C LEU A 89 -13.08 0.55 -12.43
N ASP A 90 -14.33 0.62 -12.89
CA ASP A 90 -14.67 0.69 -14.31
C ASP A 90 -14.13 1.97 -14.94
N GLY A 91 -13.51 1.82 -16.11
CA GLY A 91 -12.90 2.94 -16.85
C GLY A 91 -11.70 3.59 -16.17
N ALA A 92 -11.17 3.05 -15.07
CA ALA A 92 -9.92 3.53 -14.49
C ALA A 92 -8.76 2.55 -14.70
N GLY A 93 -7.60 3.14 -14.98
CA GLY A 93 -6.36 2.41 -15.13
C GLY A 93 -6.33 1.52 -16.37
N ASN A 94 -5.42 0.56 -16.34
CA ASN A 94 -5.28 -0.47 -17.37
C ASN A 94 -5.31 -1.87 -16.76
N ARG A 95 -5.88 -2.82 -17.50
CA ARG A 95 -5.87 -4.23 -17.10
C ARG A 95 -4.47 -4.82 -17.33
N ILE A 96 -4.01 -5.65 -16.40
CA ILE A 96 -2.76 -6.40 -16.55
C ILE A 96 -3.06 -7.89 -16.57
N ASP A 97 -2.87 -8.49 -17.75
CA ASP A 97 -3.14 -9.91 -18.02
C ASP A 97 -1.88 -10.76 -17.89
N ARG A 98 -0.71 -10.14 -18.01
CA ARG A 98 0.56 -10.85 -18.10
C ARG A 98 1.71 -10.05 -17.48
N ILE A 99 2.55 -10.73 -16.70
CA ILE A 99 3.81 -10.16 -16.21
C ILE A 99 4.98 -10.96 -16.81
N ASP A 100 5.85 -10.30 -17.56
CA ASP A 100 7.02 -10.92 -18.17
C ASP A 100 8.29 -10.53 -17.43
N ALA A 101 9.03 -11.53 -16.96
CA ALA A 101 10.35 -11.35 -16.37
C ALA A 101 11.41 -11.46 -17.47
N LEU A 102 12.10 -10.36 -17.74
CA LEU A 102 13.11 -10.23 -18.79
C LEU A 102 14.50 -10.07 -18.17
N THR A 103 15.54 -10.51 -18.88
CA THR A 103 16.92 -10.09 -18.61
C THR A 103 17.21 -8.73 -19.26
N SER A 104 18.28 -8.07 -18.83
CA SER A 104 18.71 -6.77 -19.35
C SER A 104 19.04 -6.75 -20.86
N ASP A 105 19.31 -7.92 -21.45
CA ASP A 105 19.52 -8.13 -22.90
C ASP A 105 18.22 -8.44 -23.66
N GLY A 106 17.06 -8.39 -23.00
CA GLY A 106 15.74 -8.58 -23.61
C GLY A 106 15.25 -10.04 -23.64
N ARG A 107 16.03 -11.01 -23.15
CA ARG A 107 15.59 -12.41 -23.15
C ARG A 107 14.51 -12.67 -22.09
N LEU A 108 13.40 -13.28 -22.53
CA LEU A 108 12.34 -13.74 -21.65
C LEU A 108 12.82 -14.91 -20.76
N ARG A 109 12.66 -14.77 -19.45
CA ARG A 109 12.97 -15.82 -18.47
C ARG A 109 11.73 -16.60 -18.09
N THR A 110 10.67 -15.88 -17.74
CA THR A 110 9.42 -16.46 -17.25
C THR A 110 8.27 -15.51 -17.55
N THR A 111 7.09 -16.09 -17.75
CA THR A 111 5.83 -15.36 -17.87
C THR A 111 4.89 -15.79 -16.76
N GLN A 112 4.24 -14.82 -16.12
CA GLN A 112 3.12 -15.05 -15.21
C GLN A 112 1.82 -14.71 -15.95
N ASP A 113 0.95 -15.70 -16.08
CA ASP A 113 -0.41 -15.54 -16.60
C ASP A 113 -1.33 -15.05 -15.48
N ILE A 114 -1.58 -13.74 -15.46
CA ILE A 114 -2.44 -13.09 -14.48
C ILE A 114 -3.91 -13.21 -14.89
N ALA A 115 -4.19 -13.28 -16.19
CA ALA A 115 -5.54 -13.50 -16.72
C ALA A 115 -6.14 -14.82 -16.20
N HIS A 116 -5.33 -15.87 -16.05
CA HIS A 116 -5.78 -17.12 -15.41
C HIS A 116 -6.28 -16.90 -13.98
N THR A 117 -5.60 -16.06 -13.20
CA THR A 117 -6.02 -15.71 -11.83
C THR A 117 -7.32 -14.92 -11.84
N ALA A 118 -7.45 -13.96 -12.75
CA ALA A 118 -8.67 -13.18 -12.92
C ALA A 118 -9.87 -14.07 -13.31
N ALA A 119 -9.70 -14.99 -14.26
CA ALA A 119 -10.73 -15.94 -14.67
C ALA A 119 -11.14 -16.88 -13.53
N ARG A 120 -10.19 -17.31 -12.70
CA ARG A 120 -10.45 -18.21 -11.56
C ARG A 120 -11.21 -17.54 -10.41
N PHE A 121 -10.89 -16.27 -10.11
CA PHE A 121 -11.44 -15.57 -8.94
C PHE A 121 -12.52 -14.54 -9.28
N GLY A 122 -12.75 -14.26 -10.57
CA GLY A 122 -13.79 -13.33 -11.04
C GLY A 122 -13.42 -11.85 -10.94
N PHE A 123 -12.15 -11.53 -10.64
CA PHE A 123 -11.71 -10.14 -10.46
C PHE A 123 -10.40 -9.86 -11.20
N GLU A 124 -10.39 -8.79 -11.99
CA GLU A 124 -9.23 -8.39 -12.79
C GLU A 124 -8.10 -7.81 -11.92
N THR A 125 -6.87 -7.93 -12.42
CA THR A 125 -5.72 -7.19 -11.90
C THR A 125 -5.56 -5.90 -12.71
N LYS A 126 -5.47 -4.75 -12.03
CA LYS A 126 -5.42 -3.43 -12.68
C LYS A 126 -4.25 -2.59 -12.18
N ALA A 127 -3.56 -1.95 -13.11
CA ALA A 127 -2.63 -0.86 -12.82
C ALA A 127 -3.39 0.46 -12.91
N ILE A 128 -3.44 1.23 -11.82
CA ILE A 128 -4.21 2.48 -11.74
C ILE A 128 -3.35 3.60 -11.18
N ALA A 129 -3.48 4.82 -11.70
CA ALA A 129 -2.87 5.99 -11.09
C ALA A 129 -3.34 6.10 -9.63
N ARG A 130 -2.40 6.29 -8.69
CA ARG A 130 -2.74 6.40 -7.26
C ARG A 130 -3.73 7.52 -7.00
N ARG A 131 -3.65 8.61 -7.76
CA ARG A 131 -4.59 9.72 -7.72
C ARG A 131 -6.03 9.24 -7.89
N ASP A 132 -6.31 8.50 -8.96
CA ASP A 132 -7.67 8.09 -9.32
C ASP A 132 -8.22 7.06 -8.33
N LEU A 133 -7.36 6.17 -7.83
CA LEU A 133 -7.74 5.26 -6.74
C LEU A 133 -8.13 6.04 -5.49
N MET A 134 -7.37 7.06 -5.12
CA MET A 134 -7.64 7.88 -3.93
C MET A 134 -8.92 8.71 -4.09
N ASP A 135 -9.16 9.24 -5.29
CA ASP A 135 -10.40 9.97 -5.60
C ASP A 135 -11.61 9.04 -5.47
N ARG A 136 -11.58 7.84 -6.08
CA ARG A 136 -12.66 6.84 -5.96
C ARG A 136 -12.89 6.38 -4.51
N LEU A 137 -11.82 6.16 -3.75
CA LEU A 137 -11.92 5.84 -2.33
C LEU A 137 -12.56 6.96 -1.52
N ALA A 138 -12.22 8.21 -1.81
CA ALA A 138 -12.75 9.36 -1.10
C ALA A 138 -14.22 9.62 -1.45
N ASP A 139 -14.60 9.43 -2.70
CA ASP A 139 -15.98 9.66 -3.18
C ASP A 139 -16.94 8.58 -2.66
N GLY A 140 -16.43 7.38 -2.32
CA GLY A 140 -17.19 6.34 -1.63
C GLY A 140 -17.47 6.62 -0.14
N LEU A 141 -16.91 7.70 0.43
CA LEU A 141 -17.10 8.04 1.85
C LEU A 141 -18.17 9.13 2.04
N PRO A 142 -18.99 9.02 3.10
CA PRO A 142 -19.90 10.10 3.48
C PRO A 142 -19.18 11.44 3.72
N GLY A 143 -19.80 12.53 3.29
CA GLY A 143 -19.30 13.88 3.54
C GLY A 143 -19.04 14.14 5.04
N GLY A 144 -17.95 14.83 5.34
CA GLY A 144 -17.56 15.17 6.71
C GLY A 144 -16.96 14.02 7.53
N LEU A 145 -16.88 12.80 6.98
CA LEU A 145 -16.27 11.66 7.67
C LEU A 145 -14.75 11.82 7.84
N VAL A 146 -14.10 12.47 6.87
CA VAL A 146 -12.65 12.69 6.86
C VAL A 146 -12.35 14.14 7.25
N ARG A 147 -11.51 14.30 8.27
CA ARG A 147 -10.95 15.60 8.67
C ARG A 147 -9.48 15.67 8.26
N TYR A 148 -9.18 16.55 7.31
CA TYR A 148 -7.81 16.79 6.86
C TYR A 148 -7.09 17.78 7.78
N GLY A 149 -5.76 17.84 7.68
CA GLY A 149 -4.94 18.75 8.48
C GLY A 149 -4.73 18.31 9.93
N MET A 150 -5.21 17.14 10.33
CA MET A 150 -5.11 16.63 11.70
C MET A 150 -3.86 15.75 11.89
N THR A 151 -2.77 16.32 12.39
CA THR A 151 -1.55 15.55 12.72
C THR A 151 -1.66 14.99 14.13
N CYS A 152 -1.66 13.67 14.30
CA CYS A 152 -1.71 13.04 15.62
C CYS A 152 -0.31 13.02 16.26
N GLU A 153 -0.22 13.49 17.49
CA GLU A 153 1.05 13.63 18.22
C GLU A 153 1.10 12.74 19.47
N ARG A 154 -0.05 12.55 20.13
CA ARG A 154 -0.12 11.78 21.38
C ARG A 154 -1.35 10.89 21.40
N ILE A 155 -1.18 9.70 21.99
CA ILE A 155 -2.25 8.73 22.17
C ILE A 155 -2.28 8.34 23.65
N SER A 156 -3.48 8.25 24.20
CA SER A 156 -3.75 7.70 25.52
C SER A 156 -4.99 6.81 25.47
N GLN A 157 -5.03 5.77 26.29
CA GLN A 157 -6.22 4.95 26.46
C GLN A 157 -6.45 4.66 27.94
N ASP A 158 -7.71 4.49 28.30
CA ASP A 158 -8.16 3.99 29.60
C ASP A 158 -8.93 2.67 29.41
N GLY A 159 -9.59 2.19 30.46
CA GLY A 159 -10.38 0.94 30.40
C GLY A 159 -11.49 0.97 29.33
N ASP A 160 -12.03 2.15 29.02
CA ASP A 160 -13.27 2.33 28.25
C ASP A 160 -13.08 3.07 26.91
N ARG A 161 -12.04 3.89 26.79
CA ARG A 161 -11.84 4.82 25.69
C ARG A 161 -10.39 4.93 25.26
N VAL A 162 -10.20 5.41 24.04
CA VAL A 162 -8.91 5.85 23.49
C VAL A 162 -9.05 7.26 22.96
N THR A 163 -8.04 8.09 23.21
CA THR A 163 -7.99 9.51 22.83
C THR A 163 -6.73 9.78 22.02
N ALA A 164 -6.91 10.35 20.84
CA ALA A 164 -5.85 10.92 20.01
C ALA A 164 -5.80 12.44 20.25
N THR A 165 -4.63 12.98 20.54
CA THR A 165 -4.36 14.43 20.60
C THR A 165 -3.62 14.85 19.33
N PHE A 166 -4.02 15.99 18.78
CA PHE A 166 -3.48 16.53 17.54
C PHE A 166 -2.61 17.77 17.79
N GLY A 167 -1.75 18.09 16.83
CA GLY A 167 -0.80 19.22 16.95
C GLY A 167 -1.43 20.61 17.01
N ASP A 168 -2.72 20.74 16.71
CA ASP A 168 -3.50 21.96 16.95
C ASP A 168 -4.05 22.05 18.39
N GLY A 169 -3.70 21.10 19.26
CA GLY A 169 -4.19 20.98 20.63
C GLY A 169 -5.56 20.31 20.76
N SER A 170 -6.27 20.07 19.64
CA SER A 170 -7.56 19.38 19.67
C SER A 170 -7.40 17.89 19.98
N SER A 171 -8.51 17.23 20.32
CA SER A 171 -8.51 15.78 20.57
C SER A 171 -9.76 15.09 20.03
N ALA A 172 -9.64 13.79 19.76
CA ALA A 172 -10.74 12.92 19.39
C ALA A 172 -10.73 11.66 20.27
N THR A 173 -11.87 11.34 20.87
CA THR A 173 -12.06 10.18 21.74
C THR A 173 -13.00 9.17 21.09
N GLY A 174 -12.66 7.89 21.15
CA GLY A 174 -13.44 6.80 20.58
C GLY A 174 -13.30 5.48 21.33
N ASP A 175 -13.97 4.44 20.83
CA ASP A 175 -13.91 3.08 21.39
C ASP A 175 -12.69 2.28 20.90
N LEU A 176 -12.15 2.64 19.72
CA LEU A 176 -11.08 1.97 19.00
C LEU A 176 -10.27 3.00 18.20
N LEU A 177 -8.95 2.85 18.19
CA LEU A 177 -8.01 3.61 17.35
C LEU A 177 -7.32 2.65 16.38
N ILE A 178 -7.41 2.96 15.08
CA ILE A 178 -6.74 2.20 14.02
C ILE A 178 -5.61 3.04 13.46
N GLY A 179 -4.37 2.61 13.69
CA GLY A 179 -3.18 3.21 13.07
C GLY A 179 -3.04 2.79 11.63
N ALA A 180 -3.38 3.71 10.73
CA ALA A 180 -3.20 3.61 9.28
C ALA A 180 -2.31 4.76 8.75
N ASP A 181 -1.36 5.18 9.57
CA ASP A 181 -0.52 6.38 9.41
C ASP A 181 0.86 6.09 8.77
N GLY A 182 0.94 5.01 8.00
CA GLY A 182 2.07 4.73 7.11
C GLY A 182 3.36 4.30 7.79
N HIS A 183 4.45 4.27 7.02
CA HIS A 183 5.74 3.79 7.51
C HIS A 183 6.41 4.71 8.55
N HIS A 184 5.93 5.93 8.77
CA HIS A 184 6.36 6.81 9.88
C HIS A 184 5.40 6.79 11.07
N SER A 185 4.57 5.75 11.19
CA SER A 185 3.48 5.64 12.15
C SER A 185 3.84 6.02 13.60
N ILE A 186 3.15 7.03 14.12
CA ILE A 186 3.19 7.43 15.53
C ILE A 186 2.40 6.45 16.40
N VAL A 187 1.35 5.84 15.84
CA VAL A 187 0.56 4.81 16.53
C VAL A 187 1.41 3.57 16.77
N ARG A 188 2.23 3.19 15.78
CA ARG A 188 3.19 2.09 15.92
C ARG A 188 4.23 2.43 16.98
N ARG A 189 4.78 3.64 16.97
CA ARG A 189 5.75 4.08 17.99
C ARG A 189 5.13 4.02 19.39
N HIS A 190 3.88 4.46 19.55
CA HIS A 190 3.16 4.36 20.82
C HIS A 190 3.01 2.91 21.30
N LEU A 191 2.67 1.98 20.40
CA LEU A 191 2.50 0.57 20.77
C LEU A 191 3.81 -0.19 20.99
N TRP A 192 4.84 0.11 20.20
CA TRP A 192 6.03 -0.75 20.07
C TRP A 192 7.36 -0.06 20.41
N GLY A 193 7.35 1.24 20.70
CA GLY A 193 8.55 2.06 20.88
C GLY A 193 9.24 2.43 19.55
N ASP A 194 10.37 3.11 19.67
CA ASP A 194 11.24 3.44 18.54
C ASP A 194 12.06 2.22 18.06
N GLY A 195 12.46 2.21 16.78
CA GLY A 195 13.34 1.18 16.21
C GLY A 195 12.67 0.08 15.36
N ALA A 196 11.38 0.22 15.02
CA ALA A 196 10.68 -0.78 14.22
C ALA A 196 11.09 -0.78 12.73
N VAL A 197 11.42 0.37 12.15
CA VAL A 197 11.62 0.53 10.71
C VAL A 197 13.10 0.67 10.38
N ARG A 198 13.59 -0.13 9.44
CA ARG A 198 14.97 -0.16 8.99
C ARG A 198 15.05 0.20 7.51
N PRO A 199 16.04 1.01 7.08
CA PRO A 199 16.28 1.22 5.67
C PRO A 199 16.69 -0.11 5.02
N ALA A 200 16.22 -0.34 3.80
CA ALA A 200 16.74 -1.37 2.93
C ALA A 200 18.02 -0.88 2.24
N THR A 201 18.71 -1.79 1.55
CA THR A 201 19.96 -1.49 0.81
C THR A 201 19.71 -0.99 -0.61
N PHE A 202 18.47 -0.67 -0.95
CA PHE A 202 18.04 -0.25 -2.27
C PHE A 202 16.88 0.75 -2.16
N GLY A 203 16.71 1.54 -3.20
CA GLY A 203 15.62 2.47 -3.38
C GLY A 203 15.28 2.56 -4.86
N THR A 204 14.20 3.26 -5.16
CA THR A 204 13.61 3.25 -6.48
C THR A 204 13.44 4.66 -6.99
N TRP A 205 13.95 4.91 -8.19
CA TRP A 205 13.53 6.05 -8.99
C TRP A 205 12.32 5.62 -9.81
N GLN A 206 11.25 6.40 -9.79
CA GLN A 206 10.02 6.05 -10.48
C GLN A 206 9.39 7.27 -11.15
N GLY A 207 8.67 7.03 -12.23
CA GLY A 207 7.91 8.01 -13.00
C GLY A 207 6.55 7.45 -13.43
N LEU A 208 5.62 8.34 -13.71
CA LEU A 208 4.33 8.04 -14.34
C LEU A 208 4.14 9.13 -15.39
N SER A 209 4.33 8.78 -16.65
CA SER A 209 4.46 9.77 -17.73
C SER A 209 3.81 9.24 -19.00
N PRO A 210 3.33 10.12 -19.90
CA PRO A 210 2.79 9.73 -21.20
C PRO A 210 3.94 9.35 -22.14
N ILE A 211 4.45 8.12 -22.00
CA ILE A 211 5.54 7.58 -22.80
C ILE A 211 4.97 6.51 -23.71
N ASP A 212 5.06 6.74 -25.02
CA ASP A 212 4.62 5.80 -26.04
C ASP A 212 5.77 4.86 -26.43
N VAL A 213 5.62 3.59 -26.09
CA VAL A 213 6.55 2.49 -26.38
C VAL A 213 5.74 1.24 -26.69
N ASP A 214 6.38 0.21 -27.25
CA ASP A 214 5.78 -1.11 -27.54
C ASP A 214 5.47 -1.92 -26.25
N LEU A 215 4.64 -1.32 -25.41
CA LEU A 215 4.12 -1.83 -24.15
C LEU A 215 2.91 -1.01 -23.70
N THR A 216 2.90 0.31 -23.91
CA THR A 216 1.93 1.27 -23.32
C THR A 216 0.48 0.96 -23.70
N GLY A 217 0.23 0.48 -24.92
CA GLY A 217 -1.10 0.07 -25.38
C GLY A 217 -1.50 -1.37 -25.05
N THR A 218 -0.70 -2.09 -24.24
CA THR A 218 -0.88 -3.53 -24.00
C THR A 218 -1.33 -3.81 -22.55
N HIS A 219 -1.71 -5.06 -22.27
CA HIS A 219 -2.00 -5.54 -20.91
C HIS A 219 -0.81 -6.30 -20.31
N ARG A 220 0.42 -5.98 -20.75
CA ARG A 220 1.66 -6.62 -20.30
C ARG A 220 2.42 -5.68 -19.37
N HIS A 221 2.95 -6.24 -18.30
CA HIS A 221 3.85 -5.57 -17.37
C HIS A 221 5.22 -6.26 -17.47
N TYR A 222 6.27 -5.49 -17.69
CA TYR A 222 7.64 -6.00 -17.74
C TYR A 222 8.39 -5.80 -16.43
N MET A 223 9.05 -6.86 -15.98
CA MET A 223 10.01 -6.86 -14.88
C MET A 223 11.38 -7.25 -15.43
N ILE A 224 12.24 -6.27 -15.66
CA ILE A 224 13.55 -6.44 -16.30
C ILE A 224 14.62 -6.48 -15.21
N THR A 225 15.53 -7.46 -15.27
CA THR A 225 16.59 -7.63 -14.26
C THR A 225 17.97 -7.77 -14.89
N GLY A 226 18.96 -7.10 -14.30
CA GLY A 226 20.36 -7.10 -14.72
C GLY A 226 21.31 -7.06 -13.54
N ARG A 227 22.63 -7.00 -13.80
CA ARG A 227 23.64 -6.86 -12.73
C ARG A 227 23.57 -5.49 -12.07
N GLU A 228 23.11 -4.50 -12.82
CA GLU A 228 23.02 -3.10 -12.46
C GLU A 228 21.77 -2.79 -11.63
N GLY A 229 20.77 -3.66 -11.59
CA GLY A 229 19.54 -3.43 -10.84
C GLY A 229 18.32 -4.14 -11.42
N ALA A 230 17.15 -3.57 -11.17
CA ALA A 230 15.89 -3.99 -11.76
C ALA A 230 15.15 -2.78 -12.32
N CYS A 231 14.39 -2.99 -13.38
CA CYS A 231 13.49 -2.02 -13.97
C CYS A 231 12.10 -2.66 -14.09
N GLY A 232 11.05 -1.88 -13.85
CA GLY A 232 9.71 -2.32 -14.18
C GLY A 232 9.00 -1.28 -15.04
N LEU A 233 8.20 -1.76 -15.99
CA LEU A 233 7.44 -0.96 -16.93
C LEU A 233 6.01 -1.50 -16.96
N MET A 234 5.06 -0.67 -16.56
CA MET A 234 3.68 -1.07 -16.33
C MET A 234 2.73 -0.01 -16.90
N PRO A 235 1.97 -0.33 -17.95
CA PRO A 235 0.97 0.57 -18.47
C PRO A 235 -0.11 0.85 -17.42
N ALA A 236 -0.50 2.10 -17.24
CA ALA A 236 -1.36 2.56 -16.15
C ALA A 236 -2.69 3.18 -16.62
N GLY A 237 -3.02 3.05 -17.91
CA GLY A 237 -4.22 3.63 -18.54
C GLY A 237 -3.95 5.02 -19.13
N ASP A 238 -4.84 5.49 -20.00
CA ASP A 238 -4.80 6.84 -20.59
C ASP A 238 -3.45 7.23 -21.25
N GLY A 239 -2.77 6.25 -21.85
CA GLY A 239 -1.45 6.43 -22.46
C GLY A 239 -0.31 6.64 -21.46
N LEU A 240 -0.56 6.51 -20.15
CA LEU A 240 0.43 6.64 -19.11
C LEU A 240 1.19 5.33 -18.89
N LEU A 241 2.52 5.45 -18.77
CA LEU A 241 3.41 4.37 -18.40
C LEU A 241 3.99 4.62 -17.01
N GLN A 242 3.74 3.71 -16.08
CA GLN A 242 4.47 3.63 -14.83
C GLN A 242 5.81 2.95 -15.10
N TRP A 243 6.90 3.61 -14.77
CA TRP A 243 8.24 3.06 -14.94
C TRP A 243 9.06 3.28 -13.68
N TRP A 244 9.97 2.35 -13.39
CA TRP A 244 10.87 2.47 -12.25
C TRP A 244 12.20 1.76 -12.44
N PHE A 245 13.20 2.22 -11.68
CA PHE A 245 14.54 1.67 -11.63
C PHE A 245 14.97 1.52 -10.17
N ASP A 246 15.22 0.27 -9.78
CA ASP A 246 15.81 -0.08 -8.50
C ASP A 246 17.32 0.13 -8.54
N VAL A 247 17.81 0.95 -7.60
CA VAL A 247 19.24 1.21 -7.40
C VAL A 247 19.65 0.88 -5.98
N ARG A 248 20.91 0.52 -5.78
CA ARG A 248 21.49 0.45 -4.43
C ARG A 248 21.40 1.84 -3.79
N TRP A 249 21.07 1.87 -2.51
CA TRP A 249 20.86 3.10 -1.76
C TRP A 249 21.05 2.89 -0.26
N SER A 250 21.52 3.94 0.40
CA SER A 250 21.57 4.14 1.84
C SER A 250 20.99 5.52 2.20
N PRO A 251 20.36 5.72 3.38
CA PRO A 251 19.88 7.02 3.81
C PRO A 251 20.93 8.14 3.85
N ALA A 252 22.21 7.79 3.97
CA ALA A 252 23.32 8.75 3.96
C ALA A 252 23.70 9.22 2.54
N ASP A 253 23.20 8.55 1.49
CA ASP A 253 23.57 8.89 0.12
C ASP A 253 22.99 10.25 -0.29
N PRO A 254 23.80 11.14 -0.90
CA PRO A 254 23.32 12.44 -1.36
C PRO A 254 22.32 12.25 -2.50
N ARG A 255 21.35 13.17 -2.59
CA ARG A 255 20.47 13.26 -3.75
C ARG A 255 21.25 13.79 -4.95
N PRO A 256 21.31 13.05 -6.07
CA PRO A 256 21.98 13.55 -7.27
C PRO A 256 21.20 14.76 -7.82
N ALA A 257 21.93 15.76 -8.33
CA ALA A 257 21.33 16.95 -8.93
C ALA A 257 20.61 16.66 -10.26
N SER A 258 21.11 15.69 -11.03
CA SER A 258 20.42 15.16 -12.23
C SER A 258 20.35 13.62 -12.14
N PRO A 259 19.31 13.09 -11.47
CA PRO A 259 19.12 11.65 -11.31
C PRO A 259 18.97 10.92 -12.65
N LEU A 260 18.25 11.51 -13.61
CA LEU A 260 17.98 10.85 -14.88
C LEU A 260 19.27 10.63 -15.70
N SER A 261 20.23 11.55 -15.66
CA SER A 261 21.54 11.35 -16.29
C SER A 261 22.25 10.10 -15.75
N GLY A 262 22.13 9.83 -14.44
CA GLY A 262 22.66 8.65 -13.79
C GLY A 262 21.95 7.37 -14.22
N LEU A 263 20.62 7.42 -14.38
CA LEU A 263 19.85 6.30 -14.89
C LEU A 263 20.20 5.98 -16.34
N ARG A 264 20.32 7.00 -17.21
CA ARG A 264 20.76 6.85 -18.60
C ARG A 264 22.12 6.16 -18.71
N ARG A 265 23.11 6.59 -17.90
CA ARG A 265 24.43 5.93 -17.86
C ARG A 265 24.39 4.49 -17.36
N ARG A 266 23.47 4.17 -16.44
CA ARG A 266 23.41 2.86 -15.76
C ARG A 266 22.58 1.83 -16.49
N PHE A 267 21.52 2.25 -17.17
CA PHE A 267 20.50 1.37 -17.75
C PHE A 267 20.28 1.61 -19.25
N GLY A 268 20.89 2.64 -19.84
CA GLY A 268 20.68 2.98 -21.26
C GLY A 268 21.18 1.94 -22.26
N HIS A 269 22.03 1.00 -21.83
CA HIS A 269 22.48 -0.14 -22.65
C HIS A 269 21.56 -1.36 -22.58
N TRP A 270 20.49 -1.31 -21.78
CA TRP A 270 19.52 -2.40 -21.72
C TRP A 270 18.69 -2.47 -22.99
N ALA A 271 18.14 -3.65 -23.28
CA ALA A 271 17.29 -3.86 -24.44
C ALA A 271 16.01 -2.99 -24.40
N ALA A 272 15.44 -2.78 -25.59
CA ALA A 272 14.16 -2.10 -25.74
C ALA A 272 13.06 -2.72 -24.86
N PRO A 273 12.13 -1.92 -24.31
CA PRO A 273 11.96 -0.48 -24.55
C PRO A 273 12.67 0.43 -23.52
N VAL A 274 13.64 -0.07 -22.75
CA VAL A 274 14.30 0.73 -21.69
C VAL A 274 14.98 2.01 -22.20
N PRO A 275 15.73 2.00 -23.33
CA PRO A 275 16.35 3.20 -23.86
C PRO A 275 15.33 4.26 -24.28
N GLU A 276 14.19 3.85 -24.86
CA GLU A 276 13.11 4.75 -25.28
C GLU A 276 12.48 5.45 -24.08
N VAL A 277 12.19 4.71 -23.00
CA VAL A 277 11.67 5.27 -21.74
C VAL A 277 12.64 6.30 -21.15
N LEU A 278 13.93 5.97 -21.10
CA LEU A 278 14.96 6.88 -20.58
C LEU A 278 15.19 8.11 -21.47
N ALA A 279 14.96 7.99 -22.78
CA ALA A 279 15.04 9.12 -23.70
C ALA A 279 13.86 10.08 -23.53
N ALA A 280 12.65 9.56 -23.35
CA ALA A 280 11.42 10.35 -23.21
C ALA A 280 11.22 10.95 -21.80
N ALA A 281 11.74 10.30 -20.74
CA ALA A 281 11.60 10.79 -19.37
C ALA A 281 12.31 12.15 -19.15
N THR A 282 11.79 12.94 -18.22
CA THR A 282 12.36 14.21 -17.75
C THR A 282 12.67 14.16 -16.25
N ASP A 283 13.57 15.01 -15.74
CA ASP A 283 13.88 15.06 -14.30
C ASP A 283 12.64 15.45 -13.45
N ASP A 284 11.65 16.14 -14.01
CA ASP A 284 10.39 16.51 -13.35
C ASP A 284 9.44 15.31 -13.16
N ASP A 285 9.58 14.26 -13.98
CA ASP A 285 8.82 13.02 -13.84
C ASP A 285 9.30 12.17 -12.64
N LEU A 286 10.57 12.34 -12.25
CA LEU A 286 11.23 11.44 -11.30
C LEU A 286 10.86 11.75 -9.85
N GLU A 287 10.47 10.69 -9.16
CA GLU A 287 10.40 10.67 -7.71
C GLU A 287 11.31 9.56 -7.18
N PHE A 288 12.04 9.84 -6.11
CA PHE A 288 12.80 8.81 -5.41
C PHE A 288 12.07 8.30 -4.18
N PHE A 289 11.98 6.98 -4.08
CA PHE A 289 11.48 6.28 -2.92
C PHE A 289 12.58 5.41 -2.28
N GLY A 290 13.04 5.81 -1.09
CA GLY A 290 14.00 5.01 -0.30
C GLY A 290 13.26 3.87 0.39
N HIS A 291 13.68 2.62 0.18
CA HIS A 291 12.93 1.50 0.72
C HIS A 291 13.21 1.29 2.19
N HIS A 292 12.14 0.93 2.90
CA HIS A 292 12.19 0.64 4.31
C HIS A 292 11.43 -0.66 4.56
N TRP A 293 11.74 -1.30 5.67
CA TRP A 293 11.01 -2.48 6.12
C TRP A 293 10.96 -2.55 7.64
N ASN A 294 9.96 -3.23 8.17
CA ASN A 294 9.93 -3.59 9.59
C ASN A 294 9.67 -5.08 9.77
N LYS A 295 10.12 -5.62 10.90
CA LYS A 295 9.72 -6.96 11.32
C LYS A 295 8.23 -6.93 11.68
N VAL A 296 7.43 -7.71 10.95
CA VAL A 296 6.01 -7.88 11.26
C VAL A 296 5.89 -8.63 12.60
N ARG A 297 5.27 -7.99 13.59
CA ARG A 297 4.99 -8.60 14.90
C ARG A 297 3.78 -9.53 14.80
N ARG A 298 3.70 -10.53 15.68
CA ARG A 298 2.53 -11.43 15.78
C ARG A 298 1.28 -10.72 16.33
N VAL A 299 1.49 -9.67 17.14
CA VAL A 299 0.44 -8.89 17.78
C VAL A 299 0.51 -7.46 17.28
N TRP A 300 -0.61 -6.97 16.74
CA TRP A 300 -0.71 -5.67 16.05
C TRP A 300 -1.38 -4.58 16.87
N GLY A 301 -1.73 -4.86 18.12
CA GLY A 301 -2.49 -3.94 18.94
C GLY A 301 -2.39 -4.28 20.42
N ASP A 302 -2.73 -3.29 21.23
CA ASP A 302 -2.85 -3.39 22.67
C ASP A 302 -4.08 -2.60 23.12
N GLY A 303 -4.89 -3.21 23.99
CA GLY A 303 -6.17 -2.66 24.41
C GLY A 303 -7.08 -2.27 23.24
N ARG A 304 -7.32 -0.97 23.09
CA ARG A 304 -8.22 -0.32 22.12
C ARG A 304 -7.47 0.25 20.91
N ILE A 305 -6.21 -0.12 20.72
CA ILE A 305 -5.36 0.41 19.66
C ILE A 305 -4.90 -0.76 18.79
N THR A 306 -5.00 -0.63 17.47
CA THR A 306 -4.44 -1.62 16.53
C THR A 306 -3.88 -0.96 15.27
N LEU A 307 -3.01 -1.66 14.54
CA LEU A 307 -2.35 -1.18 13.33
C LEU A 307 -2.85 -1.92 12.08
N VAL A 308 -2.84 -1.23 10.94
CA VAL A 308 -3.11 -1.79 9.60
C VAL A 308 -2.15 -1.20 8.56
N GLY A 309 -1.97 -1.90 7.44
CA GLY A 309 -1.16 -1.43 6.32
C GLY A 309 0.31 -1.20 6.70
N ASP A 310 0.94 -0.20 6.09
CA ASP A 310 2.36 0.13 6.33
C ASP A 310 2.67 0.50 7.79
N ALA A 311 1.67 0.95 8.55
CA ALA A 311 1.84 1.17 9.98
C ALA A 311 2.17 -0.14 10.72
N ALA A 312 1.61 -1.28 10.29
CA ALA A 312 1.89 -2.60 10.84
C ALA A 312 3.06 -3.31 10.14
N HIS A 313 3.12 -3.24 8.80
CA HIS A 313 3.97 -4.08 7.97
C HIS A 313 4.52 -3.34 6.73
N THR A 314 5.27 -2.27 6.97
CA THR A 314 6.09 -1.60 5.94
C THR A 314 6.97 -2.61 5.22
N MET A 315 6.88 -2.63 3.89
CA MET A 315 7.68 -3.49 3.03
C MET A 315 8.14 -2.73 1.78
N PRO A 316 9.32 -3.05 1.23
CA PRO A 316 9.72 -2.57 -0.10
C PRO A 316 8.66 -2.97 -1.13
N PRO A 317 8.32 -2.09 -2.08
CA PRO A 317 7.31 -2.37 -3.10
C PRO A 317 7.67 -3.63 -3.88
N THR A 318 8.96 -3.84 -4.18
CA THR A 318 9.49 -4.95 -4.98
C THR A 318 9.34 -6.35 -4.37
N LEU A 319 8.81 -6.49 -3.15
CA LEU A 319 8.46 -7.78 -2.56
C LEU A 319 7.12 -8.32 -3.05
N ASP A 320 6.38 -7.55 -3.86
CA ASP A 320 5.33 -8.05 -4.74
C ASP A 320 5.88 -8.90 -5.91
N ALA A 321 7.17 -8.73 -6.26
CA ALA A 321 7.87 -9.55 -7.23
C ALA A 321 8.65 -10.69 -6.54
N SER A 322 8.18 -11.90 -6.78
CA SER A 322 8.73 -13.17 -6.31
C SER A 322 10.17 -13.45 -6.79
N SER A 323 11.20 -12.89 -6.16
CA SER A 323 12.53 -13.54 -6.00
C SER A 323 13.60 -12.59 -5.44
N ARG A 324 13.85 -12.61 -4.13
CA ARG A 324 15.20 -12.33 -3.59
C ARG A 324 15.51 -13.31 -2.46
N LYS A 325 16.43 -14.24 -2.73
CA LYS A 325 16.95 -15.20 -1.74
C LYS A 325 17.81 -14.44 -0.72
N ARG A 326 17.41 -14.45 0.55
CA ARG A 326 18.33 -14.39 1.69
C ARG A 326 17.78 -15.33 2.78
N PRO A 327 18.62 -16.16 3.42
CA PRO A 327 18.12 -17.24 4.28
C PRO A 327 17.45 -16.68 5.53
N ARG A 328 16.26 -17.17 5.84
CA ARG A 328 15.65 -17.07 7.18
C ARG A 328 16.01 -18.35 7.96
N PRO A 329 16.30 -18.27 9.26
CA PRO A 329 16.42 -19.48 10.07
C PRO A 329 15.03 -20.12 10.26
N PRO A 330 14.96 -21.45 10.48
CA PRO A 330 13.70 -22.16 10.61
C PRO A 330 13.02 -21.80 11.93
N CYS A 331 11.72 -21.53 11.91
CA CYS A 331 10.87 -21.62 13.08
C CYS A 331 9.81 -22.68 12.79
N SER A 332 10.01 -23.87 13.35
CA SER A 332 9.04 -24.97 13.35
C SER A 332 7.76 -24.58 14.11
N PRO A 333 6.59 -25.14 13.76
CA PRO A 333 5.34 -24.91 14.46
C PRO A 333 5.24 -25.81 15.69
N ALA A 334 5.06 -25.22 16.88
CA ALA A 334 4.59 -25.95 18.05
C ALA A 334 3.07 -25.84 18.13
N SER A 335 2.40 -26.97 17.96
CA SER A 335 1.01 -27.24 18.33
C SER A 335 0.86 -27.28 19.85
N ALA A 336 -0.20 -26.66 20.39
CA ALA A 336 -0.70 -27.00 21.71
C ALA A 336 -2.22 -26.72 21.80
N THR A 337 -2.94 -27.76 22.20
CA THR A 337 -4.37 -27.86 22.47
C THR A 337 -4.75 -27.26 23.84
N ALA A 338 -6.07 -27.08 23.99
CA ALA A 338 -6.83 -26.37 25.02
C ALA A 338 -6.58 -26.69 26.51
N SER A 339 -6.77 -25.66 27.36
CA SER A 339 -7.80 -25.61 28.41
C SER A 339 -7.93 -24.18 28.99
N ALA A 340 -9.14 -23.75 29.32
CA ALA A 340 -9.50 -22.41 29.86
C ALA A 340 -10.00 -22.52 31.32
N PRO A 341 -10.11 -21.41 32.10
CA PRO A 341 -11.45 -20.86 32.42
C PRO A 341 -11.43 -19.29 32.55
N PRO A 342 -12.51 -18.57 32.98
CA PRO A 342 -13.28 -17.72 32.07
C PRO A 342 -13.29 -16.22 32.43
N ARG A 343 -13.95 -15.42 31.56
CA ARG A 343 -14.26 -13.97 31.64
C ARG A 343 -13.23 -13.03 31.01
N ARG A 344 -13.21 -12.99 29.67
CA ARG A 344 -12.80 -11.84 28.82
C ARG A 344 -13.03 -12.19 27.34
N GLU A 345 -14.27 -12.47 26.93
CA GLU A 345 -14.51 -13.12 25.61
C GLU A 345 -15.66 -12.58 24.74
N ALA A 346 -16.08 -11.33 24.92
CA ALA A 346 -17.01 -10.70 23.97
C ALA A 346 -16.31 -9.96 22.82
N THR A 347 -15.14 -9.35 23.05
CA THR A 347 -14.48 -8.48 22.04
C THR A 347 -13.39 -9.16 21.22
N ARG A 348 -12.86 -10.31 21.68
CA ARG A 348 -11.83 -11.08 20.94
C ARG A 348 -12.41 -11.97 19.83
N ARG A 349 -13.66 -12.42 19.95
CA ARG A 349 -14.28 -13.37 19.00
C ARG A 349 -14.68 -12.74 17.66
N SER A 350 -15.12 -11.48 17.66
CA SER A 350 -15.47 -10.75 16.43
C SER A 350 -14.26 -10.41 15.56
N LEU A 351 -13.08 -10.22 16.17
CA LEU A 351 -11.81 -9.96 15.48
C LEU A 351 -11.04 -11.24 15.10
N ARG A 352 -11.37 -12.41 15.67
CA ARG A 352 -10.73 -13.70 15.33
C ARG A 352 -11.35 -14.38 14.10
N ARG A 353 -12.63 -14.16 13.79
CA ARG A 353 -13.30 -14.76 12.61
C ARG A 353 -13.04 -14.01 11.30
N ARG A 354 -12.54 -12.77 11.33
CA ARG A 354 -12.09 -12.02 10.13
C ARG A 354 -10.57 -12.11 9.88
N ARG A 355 -9.89 -13.08 10.51
CA ARG A 355 -8.43 -13.12 10.62
C ARG A 355 -7.73 -14.07 9.65
N THR A 356 -8.35 -14.43 8.52
CA THR A 356 -7.75 -15.40 7.61
C THR A 356 -7.86 -15.14 6.12
N HIS A 357 -8.54 -14.11 5.61
CA HIS A 357 -8.77 -13.96 4.15
C HIS A 357 -8.43 -12.62 3.51
N ALA A 358 -7.78 -11.68 4.20
CA ALA A 358 -7.25 -10.48 3.55
C ALA A 358 -5.78 -10.27 3.96
N PHE A 359 -4.91 -10.15 2.97
CA PHE A 359 -3.47 -9.86 3.06
C PHE A 359 -2.53 -11.02 3.45
N GLN A 360 -2.48 -12.03 2.58
CA GLN A 360 -1.22 -12.72 2.27
C GLN A 360 -1.14 -12.92 0.75
N THR A 361 -0.30 -12.14 0.06
CA THR A 361 0.28 -12.58 -1.21
C THR A 361 1.33 -13.63 -0.89
N ARG A 362 0.86 -14.87 -0.75
CA ARG A 362 1.71 -16.05 -0.63
C ARG A 362 1.26 -17.01 -1.72
N THR A 363 1.83 -16.88 -2.91
CA THR A 363 1.68 -17.88 -3.96
C THR A 363 2.35 -19.16 -3.49
N ALA A 364 1.54 -20.17 -3.20
CA ALA A 364 1.99 -21.54 -3.03
C ALA A 364 2.17 -22.15 -4.42
N SER A 365 3.39 -22.54 -4.77
CA SER A 365 3.62 -23.48 -5.88
C SER A 365 3.43 -24.91 -5.34
N PRO A 366 2.68 -25.80 -6.01
CA PRO A 366 2.65 -27.22 -5.66
C PRO A 366 4.02 -27.84 -5.94
N GLY A 367 4.60 -28.48 -4.92
CA GLY A 367 5.81 -29.27 -5.08
C GLY A 367 5.54 -30.50 -5.94
N TYR A 368 6.31 -30.64 -7.02
CA TYR A 368 6.43 -31.91 -7.73
C TYR A 368 7.25 -32.86 -6.85
N SER A 369 6.64 -33.97 -6.45
CA SER A 369 7.26 -35.08 -5.75
C SER A 369 8.37 -35.70 -6.61
N ARG A 370 9.59 -35.73 -6.06
CA ARG A 370 10.66 -36.61 -6.54
C ARG A 370 10.32 -38.04 -6.11
N THR A 371 9.96 -38.89 -7.06
CA THR A 371 10.10 -40.34 -6.91
C THR A 371 11.55 -40.70 -7.26
N ASN A 372 12.32 -41.14 -6.27
CA ASN A 372 13.57 -41.87 -6.52
C ASN A 372 13.22 -43.25 -7.12
N PRO A 373 13.94 -43.73 -8.14
CA PRO A 373 13.92 -45.15 -8.46
C PRO A 373 14.73 -45.91 -7.40
N VAL A 374 14.14 -47.01 -6.94
CA VAL A 374 14.78 -48.05 -6.13
C VAL A 374 15.74 -48.83 -7.01
N SER A 375 16.94 -49.08 -6.49
CA SER A 375 17.95 -49.94 -7.09
C SER A 375 17.46 -51.38 -7.26
N SER A 376 17.72 -51.96 -8.42
CA SER A 376 18.16 -53.35 -8.60
C SER A 376 19.01 -53.40 -9.86
#